data_AF-A0A3D0NAL8-F1
#
_entry.id   AF-A0A3D0NAL8-F1
#
_cell.length_a   1.000
_cell.length_b   1.000
_cell.length_c   1.000
_cell.angle_alpha   90.00
_cell.angle_beta   90.00
_cell.angle_gamma   90.00
#
_symmetry.space_group_name_H-M   'P 1'
#
loop_
_entity.id
_entity.type
_entity.pdbx_description
1 polymer ?
#
loop_
_entity_poly.entity_id
_entity_poly.type
_entity_poly.pdbx_seq_one_letter_code
_entity_poly.pdbx_strand_id
1 'polypeptide(L)'
;MELAKRHARELYERKERAVTPELMREIERTWLLRIVDRRWMQHLKDMDYLREGIGLRAYGQRDPLIEYTKEAHLLFEALLQSIAEDLTKAVLLTEVAAERQDVSLQGMEEGQAQAPDAAQMAAQAGDGNVETPMSQTADAMTEKGHTYVADREPGRNDPCPCGSGKKYKQCCIDKAKVTR
;
A
#
# COMPACT_ATOMS: atom_id res chain seq x y z
N MET A 1 21.65 29.72 12.04
CA MET A 1 20.50 28.83 12.27
C MET A 1 19.18 29.58 12.50
N GLU A 2 19.14 30.62 13.35
CA GLU A 2 17.90 31.35 13.67
C GLU A 2 17.25 32.13 12.51
N LEU A 3 18.02 32.51 11.48
CA LEU A 3 17.47 33.15 10.28
C LEU A 3 16.62 32.17 9.45
N ALA A 4 17.12 30.93 9.26
CA ALA A 4 16.43 29.91 8.47
C ALA A 4 15.11 29.47 9.12
N LYS A 5 15.09 29.33 10.46
CA LYS A 5 13.87 29.03 11.22
C LYS A 5 12.80 30.11 11.04
N ARG A 6 13.20 31.39 11.06
CA ARG A 6 12.29 32.53 10.81
C ARG A 6 11.69 32.48 9.41
N HIS A 7 12.51 32.32 8.37
CA HIS A 7 12.00 32.21 7.00
C HIS A 7 11.10 31.00 6.77
N ALA A 8 11.43 29.84 7.37
CA ALA A 8 10.57 28.65 7.30
C ALA A 8 9.19 28.91 7.94
N ARG A 9 9.18 29.61 9.08
CA ARG A 9 7.94 30.00 9.76
C ARG A 9 7.11 30.99 8.94
N GLU A 10 7.75 31.99 8.34
CA GLU A 10 7.08 32.95 7.45
C GLU A 10 6.45 32.26 6.23
N LEU A 11 7.17 31.33 5.59
CA LEU A 11 6.66 30.52 4.48
C LEU A 11 5.42 29.72 4.90
N TYR A 12 5.51 29.07 6.05
CA TYR A 12 4.42 28.29 6.62
C TYR A 12 3.18 29.16 6.90
N GLU A 13 3.35 30.30 7.58
CA GLU A 13 2.26 31.23 7.90
C GLU A 13 1.61 31.84 6.66
N ARG A 14 2.37 32.07 5.58
CA ARG A 14 1.80 32.49 4.28
C ARG A 14 0.94 31.38 3.68
N LYS A 15 1.38 30.14 3.78
CA LYS A 15 0.66 28.99 3.23
C LYS A 15 -0.61 28.67 4.01
N GLU A 16 -0.56 28.73 5.33
CA GLU A 16 -1.73 28.55 6.20
C GLU A 16 -2.84 29.57 5.89
N ARG A 17 -2.45 30.82 5.59
CA ARG A 17 -3.36 31.88 5.13
C ARG A 17 -3.98 31.62 3.76
N ALA A 18 -3.30 30.91 2.87
CA ALA A 18 -3.79 30.63 1.51
C ALA A 18 -4.77 29.45 1.46
N VAL A 19 -4.59 28.44 2.33
CA VAL A 19 -5.31 27.15 2.27
C VAL A 19 -6.44 27.04 3.30
N THR A 20 -6.43 27.87 4.35
CA THR A 20 -7.26 27.78 5.58
C THR A 20 -6.61 26.89 6.65
N PRO A 21 -6.65 27.28 7.95
CA PRO A 21 -6.01 26.52 9.03
C PRO A 21 -6.51 25.07 9.19
N GLU A 22 -7.79 24.82 8.98
CA GLU A 22 -8.40 23.49 9.16
C GLU A 22 -7.86 22.48 8.14
N LEU A 23 -7.90 22.84 6.86
CA LEU A 23 -7.37 22.03 5.77
C LEU A 23 -5.85 21.84 5.90
N MET A 24 -5.12 22.85 6.40
CA MET A 24 -3.69 22.71 6.67
C MET A 24 -3.38 21.62 7.71
N ARG A 25 -4.18 21.52 8.80
CA ARG A 25 -4.03 20.47 9.81
C ARG A 25 -4.34 19.08 9.26
N GLU A 26 -5.30 18.97 8.35
CA GLU A 26 -5.62 17.70 7.66
C GLU A 26 -4.50 17.26 6.73
N ILE A 27 -3.92 18.20 5.98
CA ILE A 27 -2.75 17.95 5.12
C ILE A 27 -1.57 17.48 5.96
N GLU A 28 -1.27 18.16 7.07
CA GLU A 28 -0.21 17.77 8.00
C GLU A 28 -0.41 16.37 8.55
N ARG A 29 -1.63 16.05 9.01
CA ARG A 29 -1.95 14.72 9.54
C ARG A 29 -1.78 13.64 8.49
N THR A 30 -2.28 13.90 7.27
CA THR A 30 -2.18 12.96 6.14
C THR A 30 -0.72 12.68 5.79
N TRP A 31 0.10 13.73 5.67
CA TRP A 31 1.52 13.59 5.39
C TRP A 31 2.27 12.88 6.51
N LEU A 32 2.01 13.26 7.77
CA LEU A 32 2.65 12.64 8.93
C LEU A 32 2.41 11.13 8.95
N LEU A 33 1.15 10.69 8.86
CA LEU A 33 0.80 9.27 8.86
C LEU A 33 1.47 8.53 7.71
N ARG A 34 1.37 9.07 6.48
CA ARG A 34 1.97 8.45 5.30
C ARG A 34 3.49 8.33 5.39
N ILE A 35 4.17 9.35 5.95
CA ILE A 35 5.63 9.34 6.12
C ILE A 35 6.02 8.34 7.20
N VAL A 36 5.34 8.34 8.35
CA VAL A 36 5.62 7.41 9.46
C VAL A 36 5.44 5.98 8.99
N ASP A 37 4.33 5.63 8.33
CA ASP A 37 4.07 4.27 7.87
C ASP A 37 5.16 3.78 6.91
N ARG A 38 5.52 4.61 5.93
CA ARG A 38 6.57 4.28 4.95
C ARG A 38 7.94 4.11 5.62
N ARG A 39 8.31 5.03 6.50
CA ARG A 39 9.61 5.04 7.17
C ARG A 39 9.73 3.91 8.19
N TRP A 40 8.66 3.61 8.90
CA TRP A 40 8.58 2.49 9.84
C TRP A 40 8.73 1.14 9.14
N MET A 41 8.02 0.92 8.03
CA MET A 41 8.20 -0.32 7.24
C MET A 41 9.64 -0.49 6.75
N GLN A 42 10.31 0.59 6.34
CA GLN A 42 11.72 0.52 5.97
C GLN A 42 12.59 0.19 7.18
N HIS A 43 12.36 0.84 8.32
CA HIS A 43 13.10 0.56 9.56
C HIS A 43 12.97 -0.90 10.00
N LEU A 44 11.78 -1.50 9.90
CA LEU A 44 11.60 -2.92 10.22
C LEU A 44 12.48 -3.83 9.35
N LYS A 45 12.58 -3.53 8.04
CA LYS A 45 13.49 -4.27 7.14
C LYS A 45 14.95 -4.07 7.54
N ASP A 46 15.33 -2.85 7.87
CA ASP A 46 16.70 -2.53 8.31
C ASP A 46 17.04 -3.28 9.61
N MET A 47 16.07 -3.42 10.52
CA MET A 47 16.19 -4.19 11.75
C MET A 47 16.29 -5.70 11.51
N ASP A 48 15.57 -6.23 10.52
CA ASP A 48 15.70 -7.63 10.11
C ASP A 48 17.10 -7.91 9.53
N TYR A 49 17.60 -7.03 8.65
CA TYR A 49 18.98 -7.13 8.13
C TYR A 49 20.03 -7.03 9.23
N LEU A 50 19.84 -6.10 10.19
CA LEU A 50 20.73 -5.97 11.33
C LEU A 50 20.78 -7.28 12.13
N ARG A 51 19.61 -7.87 12.41
CA ARG A 51 19.49 -9.12 13.16
C ARG A 51 20.19 -10.29 12.46
N GLU A 52 20.06 -10.40 11.14
CA GLU A 52 20.76 -11.42 10.34
C GLU A 52 22.29 -11.22 10.36
N GLY A 53 22.76 -9.96 10.31
CA GLY A 53 24.19 -9.62 10.27
C GLY A 53 24.94 -9.77 11.59
N ILE A 54 24.25 -9.70 12.73
CA ILE A 54 24.89 -9.76 14.06
C ILE A 54 25.49 -11.12 14.39
N GLY A 55 24.96 -12.21 13.81
CA GLY A 55 25.52 -13.55 13.97
C GLY A 55 26.99 -13.62 13.52
N LEU A 56 27.36 -12.87 12.47
CA LEU A 56 28.74 -12.81 11.99
C LEU A 56 29.66 -11.97 12.90
N ARG A 57 29.11 -11.01 13.65
CA ARG A 57 29.85 -10.16 14.59
C ARG A 57 30.11 -10.85 15.94
N ALA A 58 29.32 -11.86 16.29
CA ALA A 58 29.54 -12.71 17.46
C ALA A 58 30.92 -13.40 17.47
N TYR A 59 31.53 -13.59 16.29
CA TYR A 59 32.90 -14.10 16.15
C TYR A 59 33.97 -13.16 16.74
N GLY A 60 33.66 -11.88 16.91
CA GLY A 60 34.59 -10.86 17.43
C GLY A 60 34.69 -10.79 18.96
N GLN A 61 34.21 -11.80 19.70
CA GLN A 61 34.19 -11.82 21.18
C GLN A 61 33.42 -10.66 21.84
N ARG A 62 32.61 -9.93 21.06
CA ARG A 62 31.67 -8.93 21.59
C ARG A 62 30.32 -9.57 21.82
N ASP A 63 29.62 -9.13 22.86
CA ASP A 63 28.26 -9.57 23.14
C ASP A 63 27.31 -9.14 22.00
N PRO A 64 26.72 -10.09 21.25
CA PRO A 64 25.83 -9.78 20.14
C PRO A 64 24.62 -8.93 20.53
N LEU A 65 24.11 -9.11 21.76
CA LEU A 65 22.93 -8.39 22.25
C LEU A 65 23.23 -6.92 22.50
N ILE A 66 24.42 -6.62 23.01
CA ILE A 66 24.85 -5.24 23.28
C ILE A 66 25.05 -4.50 21.95
N GLU A 67 25.71 -5.13 20.98
CA GLU A 67 25.93 -4.50 19.67
C GLU A 67 24.62 -4.33 18.89
N TYR A 68 23.70 -5.31 18.96
CA TYR A 68 22.33 -5.15 18.43
C TYR A 68 21.66 -3.90 18.99
N THR A 69 21.65 -3.76 20.31
CA THR A 69 20.93 -2.69 20.99
C THR A 69 21.51 -1.32 20.63
N LYS A 70 22.84 -1.21 20.55
CA LYS A 70 23.52 0.02 20.13
C LYS A 70 23.20 0.37 18.68
N GLU A 71 23.36 -0.56 17.75
CA GLU A 71 23.10 -0.31 16.32
C GLU A 71 21.61 -0.03 16.07
N ALA A 72 20.72 -0.77 16.71
CA ALA A 72 19.28 -0.54 16.65
C ALA A 72 18.89 0.86 17.12
N HIS A 73 19.51 1.34 18.20
CA HIS A 73 19.28 2.68 18.71
C HIS A 73 19.71 3.76 17.70
N LEU A 74 20.89 3.60 17.09
CA LEU A 74 21.36 4.53 16.04
C LEU A 74 20.43 4.54 14.82
N LEU A 75 19.93 3.37 14.38
CA LEU A 75 18.96 3.29 13.30
C LEU A 75 17.64 3.97 13.66
N PHE A 76 17.21 3.86 14.91
CA PHE A 76 15.99 4.52 15.38
C PHE A 76 16.14 6.06 15.46
N GLU A 77 17.28 6.57 15.93
CA GLU A 77 17.55 8.01 15.90
C GLU A 77 17.56 8.55 14.46
N ALA A 78 18.20 7.82 13.55
CA ALA A 78 18.21 8.15 12.12
C ALA A 78 16.80 8.12 11.51
N LEU A 79 15.96 7.16 11.92
CA LEU A 79 14.54 7.10 11.54
C LEU A 79 13.81 8.38 11.96
N LEU A 80 13.91 8.78 13.23
CA LEU A 80 13.24 9.98 13.74
C LEU A 80 13.67 11.25 13.00
N GLN A 81 14.97 11.40 12.75
CA GLN A 81 15.49 12.52 11.98
C GLN A 81 14.94 12.52 10.54
N SER A 82 14.91 11.34 9.90
CA SER A 82 14.39 11.22 8.53
C SER A 82 12.90 11.55 8.42
N ILE A 83 12.10 11.20 9.43
CA ILE A 83 10.66 11.54 9.49
C ILE A 83 10.50 13.05 9.62
N ALA A 84 11.27 13.70 10.50
CA ALA A 84 11.20 15.14 10.70
C ALA A 84 11.60 15.92 9.43
N GLU A 85 12.65 15.48 8.75
CA GLU A 85 13.10 16.08 7.48
C GLU A 85 12.08 15.91 6.37
N ASP A 86 11.53 14.70 6.19
CA ASP A 86 10.52 14.42 5.18
C ASP A 86 9.25 15.22 5.42
N LEU A 87 8.79 15.31 6.68
CA LEU A 87 7.60 16.07 7.03
C LEU A 87 7.80 17.56 6.75
N THR A 88 8.94 18.11 7.16
CA THR A 88 9.27 19.53 6.92
C THR A 88 9.29 19.83 5.42
N LYS A 89 9.91 18.96 4.61
CA LYS A 89 9.93 19.10 3.15
C LYS A 89 8.54 18.99 2.54
N ALA A 90 7.77 17.96 2.91
CA ALA A 90 6.42 17.74 2.39
C ALA A 90 5.50 18.92 2.72
N VAL A 91 5.49 19.36 3.97
CA VAL A 91 4.65 20.47 4.44
C VAL A 91 5.06 21.80 3.79
N LEU A 92 6.34 22.07 3.56
CA LEU A 92 6.77 23.33 2.95
C LEU A 92 6.64 23.35 1.42
N LEU A 93 6.85 22.22 0.75
CA LEU A 93 6.87 22.13 -0.73
C LEU A 93 5.50 21.83 -1.34
N THR A 94 4.54 21.29 -0.59
CA THR A 94 3.22 20.99 -1.16
C THR A 94 2.56 22.27 -1.65
N GLU A 95 2.24 22.36 -2.93
CA GLU A 95 1.36 23.40 -3.46
C GLU A 95 -0.05 22.85 -3.44
N VAL A 96 -0.94 23.47 -2.66
CA VAL A 96 -2.36 23.15 -2.71
C VAL A 96 -2.91 23.94 -3.89
N ALA A 97 -3.09 23.27 -5.03
CA ALA A 97 -3.91 23.82 -6.09
C ALA A 97 -5.30 24.01 -5.51
N ALA A 98 -5.63 25.24 -5.14
CA ALA A 98 -6.99 25.66 -4.83
C ALA A 98 -7.77 25.69 -6.15
N GLU A 99 -7.85 24.54 -6.82
CA GLU A 99 -8.83 24.35 -7.85
C GLU A 99 -10.15 24.28 -7.11
N ARG A 100 -10.87 25.42 -7.10
CA ARG A 100 -12.30 25.40 -6.88
C ARG A 100 -12.84 24.44 -7.93
N GLN A 101 -13.04 23.20 -7.53
CA GLN A 101 -13.87 22.29 -8.28
C GLN A 101 -15.29 22.85 -8.19
N ASP A 102 -15.58 23.84 -9.04
CA ASP A 102 -16.91 24.03 -9.58
C ASP A 102 -17.14 22.78 -10.44
N VAL A 103 -17.48 21.68 -9.78
CA VAL A 103 -18.07 20.52 -10.44
C VAL A 103 -19.43 21.00 -10.92
N SER A 104 -19.43 21.68 -12.06
CA SER A 104 -20.64 21.98 -12.80
C SER A 104 -21.22 20.63 -13.18
N LEU A 105 -22.25 20.21 -12.44
CA LEU A 105 -23.16 19.14 -12.78
C LEU A 105 -24.01 19.55 -14.00
N GLN A 106 -23.36 19.97 -15.09
CA GLN A 106 -23.97 20.25 -16.38
C GLN A 106 -23.35 19.31 -17.40
N GLY A 107 -23.77 18.06 -17.30
CA GLY A 107 -23.39 16.97 -18.19
C GLY A 107 -24.17 15.70 -17.89
N MET A 108 -25.39 15.81 -17.34
CA MET A 108 -26.41 14.79 -17.52
C MET A 108 -26.97 14.98 -18.93
N GLU A 109 -26.24 14.51 -19.93
CA GLU A 109 -26.85 14.19 -21.22
C GLU A 109 -27.14 12.70 -21.23
N GLU A 110 -28.42 12.43 -21.44
CA GLU A 110 -29.07 11.13 -21.47
C GLU A 110 -28.49 10.26 -22.60
N GLY A 111 -27.42 9.53 -22.31
CA GLY A 111 -26.92 8.44 -23.15
C GLY A 111 -27.75 7.18 -22.92
N GLN A 112 -28.77 7.01 -23.76
CA GLN A 112 -29.67 5.86 -23.82
C GLN A 112 -28.97 4.50 -23.61
N ALA A 113 -29.52 3.73 -22.68
CA ALA A 113 -29.23 2.31 -22.57
C ALA A 113 -29.73 1.57 -23.81
N GLN A 114 -28.82 1.10 -24.65
CA GLN A 114 -29.08 0.04 -25.62
C GLN A 114 -28.07 -1.08 -25.38
N ALA A 115 -28.53 -2.14 -24.71
CA ALA A 115 -27.82 -3.41 -24.66
C ALA A 115 -27.89 -4.07 -26.05
N PRO A 116 -26.80 -4.62 -26.60
CA PRO A 116 -26.89 -5.44 -27.80
C PRO A 116 -27.45 -6.82 -27.44
N ASP A 117 -28.45 -7.23 -28.20
CA ASP A 117 -29.16 -8.51 -28.10
C ASP A 117 -28.22 -9.68 -28.46
N ALA A 118 -28.07 -10.63 -27.54
CA ALA A 118 -27.14 -11.75 -27.61
C ALA A 118 -27.72 -12.98 -28.35
N ALA A 119 -28.62 -12.80 -29.31
CA ALA A 119 -29.44 -13.90 -29.84
C ALA A 119 -29.19 -14.32 -31.30
N GLN A 120 -28.33 -13.66 -32.08
CA GLN A 120 -28.13 -14.04 -33.48
C GLN A 120 -26.68 -13.92 -33.92
N MET A 121 -25.92 -15.02 -33.78
CA MET A 121 -24.87 -15.45 -34.72
C MET A 121 -24.28 -16.80 -34.26
N ALA A 122 -25.15 -17.78 -34.03
CA ALA A 122 -24.79 -19.18 -33.95
C ALA A 122 -25.29 -19.88 -35.23
N ALA A 123 -24.65 -19.58 -36.36
CA ALA A 123 -24.80 -20.37 -37.59
C ALA A 123 -23.73 -19.95 -38.60
N GLN A 124 -22.65 -20.73 -38.67
CA GLN A 124 -21.83 -21.06 -39.85
C GLN A 124 -20.37 -21.27 -39.43
N ALA A 125 -20.06 -22.52 -39.05
CA ALA A 125 -18.71 -23.05 -39.02
C ALA A 125 -18.51 -23.93 -40.27
N GLY A 126 -17.32 -23.83 -40.86
CA GLY A 126 -16.80 -24.61 -41.99
C GLY A 126 -16.15 -23.67 -43.01
N ASP A 127 -14.89 -23.78 -43.40
CA ASP A 127 -13.83 -24.77 -43.22
C ASP A 127 -12.52 -24.10 -43.73
N GLY A 128 -11.32 -24.48 -43.24
CA GLY A 128 -10.05 -24.10 -43.92
C GLY A 128 -8.90 -23.50 -43.08
N ASN A 129 -8.32 -24.34 -42.22
CA ASN A 129 -6.88 -24.54 -41.95
C ASN A 129 -5.84 -23.42 -42.20
N VAL A 130 -5.27 -22.86 -41.11
CA VAL A 130 -3.82 -22.59 -40.98
C VAL A 130 -3.38 -22.85 -39.54
N GLU A 131 -2.55 -23.87 -39.34
CA GLU A 131 -1.90 -24.20 -38.08
C GLU A 131 -0.66 -23.31 -37.83
N THR A 132 -0.54 -22.77 -36.62
CA THR A 132 0.76 -22.38 -36.04
C THR A 132 0.73 -22.78 -34.56
N PRO A 133 1.68 -23.60 -34.07
CA PRO A 133 1.53 -24.23 -32.76
C PRO A 133 2.05 -23.36 -31.60
N MET A 134 1.34 -23.50 -30.48
CA MET A 134 1.84 -23.45 -29.10
C MET A 134 1.94 -22.09 -28.40
N SER A 135 0.76 -21.52 -28.10
CA SER A 135 0.51 -20.84 -26.82
C SER A 135 -0.48 -21.70 -26.02
N GLN A 136 0.04 -22.50 -25.10
CA GLN A 136 -0.70 -23.19 -24.03
C GLN A 136 0.19 -22.96 -22.79
N THR A 137 -0.24 -22.30 -21.73
CA THR A 137 -1.52 -22.40 -21.04
C THR A 137 -1.84 -21.06 -20.37
N ALA A 138 -2.84 -20.36 -20.89
CA ALA A 138 -3.47 -19.23 -20.23
C ALA A 138 -4.98 -19.43 -20.31
N ASP A 139 -5.48 -20.46 -19.62
CA ASP A 139 -6.90 -20.59 -19.31
C ASP A 139 -7.08 -21.59 -18.17
N ALA A 140 -7.15 -21.04 -16.95
CA ALA A 140 -8.01 -21.51 -15.86
C ALA A 140 -7.64 -20.74 -14.59
N MET A 141 -8.27 -19.58 -14.35
CA MET A 141 -8.63 -19.07 -13.01
C MET A 141 -9.27 -17.67 -13.11
N THR A 142 -10.42 -17.60 -13.77
CA THR A 142 -11.34 -16.45 -13.66
C THR A 142 -12.70 -16.96 -13.21
N GLU A 143 -12.78 -17.51 -11.99
CA GLU A 143 -14.06 -17.58 -11.29
C GLU A 143 -13.84 -17.44 -9.78
N LYS A 144 -14.42 -16.35 -9.25
CA LYS A 144 -14.92 -16.21 -7.87
C LYS A 144 -13.88 -16.05 -6.76
N GLY A 145 -13.16 -14.93 -6.81
CA GLY A 145 -12.68 -14.27 -5.58
C GLY A 145 -13.82 -13.58 -4.84
N HIS A 146 -14.70 -14.33 -4.20
CA HIS A 146 -15.64 -13.74 -3.23
C HIS A 146 -14.86 -13.46 -1.93
N THR A 147 -14.69 -12.18 -1.58
CA THR A 147 -14.27 -11.81 -0.23
C THR A 147 -15.43 -12.06 0.72
N TYR A 148 -15.47 -13.27 1.28
CA TYR A 148 -16.42 -13.59 2.34
C TYR A 148 -15.97 -12.92 3.65
N VAL A 149 -16.78 -12.03 4.19
CA VAL A 149 -16.62 -11.48 5.54
C VAL A 149 -17.36 -12.42 6.48
N ALA A 150 -16.63 -13.14 7.32
CA ALA A 150 -17.22 -14.05 8.29
C ALA A 150 -17.73 -13.27 9.51
N ASP A 151 -18.98 -13.49 9.93
CA ASP A 151 -19.55 -12.90 11.16
C ASP A 151 -18.79 -13.32 12.43
N ARG A 152 -18.04 -14.42 12.35
CA ARG A 152 -17.17 -14.94 13.41
C ARG A 152 -15.90 -15.55 12.80
N GLU A 153 -14.78 -15.45 13.50
CA GLU A 153 -13.55 -16.12 13.08
C GLU A 153 -13.75 -17.64 13.06
N PRO A 154 -13.60 -18.30 11.89
CA PRO A 154 -13.78 -19.75 11.80
C PRO A 154 -12.67 -20.49 12.56
N GLY A 155 -13.07 -21.51 13.32
CA GLY A 155 -12.14 -22.37 14.03
C GLY A 155 -11.27 -23.18 13.07
N ARG A 156 -10.10 -23.62 13.53
CA ARG A 156 -9.06 -24.28 12.71
C ARG A 156 -9.56 -25.49 11.88
N ASN A 157 -10.58 -26.21 12.35
CA ASN A 157 -11.13 -27.38 11.67
C ASN A 157 -12.48 -27.13 10.98
N ASP A 158 -13.02 -25.91 11.05
CA ASP A 158 -14.32 -25.54 10.50
C ASP A 158 -14.29 -25.51 8.96
N PRO A 159 -15.45 -25.63 8.28
CA PRO A 159 -15.52 -25.44 6.83
C PRO A 159 -14.99 -24.04 6.44
N CYS A 160 -14.15 -24.00 5.41
CA CYS A 160 -13.49 -22.78 5.00
C CYS A 160 -14.48 -21.79 4.37
N PRO A 161 -14.53 -20.52 4.84
CA PRO A 161 -15.49 -19.51 4.37
C PRO A 161 -15.34 -19.10 2.90
N CYS A 162 -14.20 -19.39 2.26
CA CYS A 162 -13.95 -19.03 0.86
C CYS A 162 -14.70 -19.91 -0.17
N GLY A 163 -15.62 -20.77 0.28
CA GLY A 163 -16.40 -21.64 -0.60
C GLY A 163 -15.62 -22.83 -1.17
N SER A 164 -14.40 -23.10 -0.69
CA SER A 164 -13.52 -24.14 -1.23
C SER A 164 -13.90 -25.58 -0.87
N GLY A 165 -14.88 -25.77 0.03
CA GLY A 165 -15.30 -27.08 0.52
C GLY A 165 -14.28 -27.81 1.43
N LYS A 166 -13.13 -27.20 1.71
CA LYS A 166 -12.06 -27.76 2.55
C LYS A 166 -12.12 -27.23 3.99
N LYS A 167 -11.44 -27.89 4.93
CA LYS A 167 -11.28 -27.37 6.31
C LYS A 167 -10.40 -26.11 6.32
N TYR A 168 -10.69 -25.14 7.20
CA TYR A 168 -10.03 -23.84 7.25
C TYR A 168 -8.51 -23.93 7.33
N LYS A 169 -7.97 -24.86 8.14
CA LYS A 169 -6.53 -25.11 8.22
C LYS A 169 -5.88 -25.42 6.88
N GLN A 170 -6.50 -26.31 6.08
CA GLN A 170 -5.95 -26.83 4.83
C GLN A 170 -6.18 -25.92 3.62
N CYS A 171 -6.90 -24.80 3.80
CA CYS A 171 -7.25 -23.91 2.70
C CYS A 171 -6.61 -22.53 2.85
N CYS A 172 -6.95 -21.78 3.91
CA CYS A 172 -6.54 -20.39 4.04
C CYS A 172 -5.47 -20.16 5.12
N ILE A 173 -5.37 -21.02 6.13
CA ILE A 173 -4.31 -20.92 7.16
C ILE A 173 -2.94 -21.36 6.60
N ASP A 174 -2.87 -22.49 5.89
CA ASP A 174 -1.58 -23.01 5.42
C ASP A 174 -1.01 -22.19 4.24
N LYS A 175 -1.85 -21.49 3.47
CA LYS A 175 -1.40 -20.56 2.42
C LYS A 175 -0.70 -19.32 2.96
N ALA A 176 -0.89 -18.96 4.23
CA ALA A 176 -0.21 -17.85 4.87
C ALA A 176 1.25 -18.14 5.26
N LYS A 177 1.71 -19.40 5.14
CA LYS A 177 3.07 -19.83 5.54
C LYS A 177 4.07 -20.01 4.38
N VAL A 178 3.66 -19.83 3.13
CA VAL A 178 4.51 -20.12 1.95
C VAL A 178 5.14 -18.87 1.33
N THR A 179 4.86 -17.68 1.85
CA THR A 179 5.65 -16.49 1.55
C THR A 179 6.70 -16.29 2.63
N ARG A 180 7.82 -16.99 2.49
CA ARG A 180 9.10 -16.59 3.10
C ARG A 180 10.07 -16.27 1.98
#